data_AF-A0A430RFX5-F1
#
_entry.id   AF-A0A430RFX5-F1
#
_cell.length_a   1.000
_cell.length_b   1.000
_cell.length_c   1.000
_cell.angle_alpha   90.00
_cell.angle_beta   90.00
_cell.angle_gamma   90.00
#
_symmetry.space_group_name_H-M   'P 1'
#
loop_
_entity.id
_entity.type
_entity.pdbx_description
1 polymer ?
#
loop_
_entity_poly.entity_id
_entity_poly.type
_entity_poly.pdbx_seq_one_letter_code
_entity_poly.pdbx_strand_id
1 'polypeptide(L)'
;MPGKGWSALWFLLGLLPALAQEVRVGVLHSLSGTMAISEVTVKNATLMAIEEINAKGGVLGRRIVAVVEDGASDPDLTAIPHRAPGSAGRRGG
;
A
#
# COMPACT_ATOMS: atom_id res chain seq x y z
N MET A 1 41.44 -13.45 -32.57
CA MET A 1 41.00 -13.85 -31.23
C MET A 1 39.85 -12.95 -30.80
N PRO A 2 38.67 -13.49 -30.43
CA PRO A 2 37.45 -12.72 -30.19
C PRO A 2 37.47 -12.00 -28.83
N GLY A 3 36.97 -10.76 -28.80
CA GLY A 3 36.96 -9.87 -27.64
C GLY A 3 35.95 -10.28 -26.57
N LYS A 4 36.46 -10.52 -25.35
CA LYS A 4 35.72 -11.02 -24.17
C LYS A 4 34.90 -9.95 -23.42
N GLY A 5 34.56 -8.83 -24.06
CA GLY A 5 34.01 -7.66 -23.36
C GLY A 5 32.49 -7.62 -23.18
N TRP A 6 31.72 -8.39 -23.96
CA TRP A 6 30.27 -8.19 -24.06
C TRP A 6 29.45 -9.12 -23.14
N SER A 7 30.03 -10.18 -22.59
CA SER A 7 29.34 -11.10 -21.66
C SER A 7 29.08 -10.48 -20.29
N ALA A 8 29.95 -9.58 -19.82
CA ALA A 8 29.79 -8.91 -18.53
C ALA A 8 28.57 -7.96 -18.49
N LEU A 9 28.19 -7.38 -19.63
CA LEU A 9 27.08 -6.43 -19.72
C LEU A 9 25.71 -7.11 -19.54
N TRP A 10 25.57 -8.37 -19.99
CA TRP A 10 24.36 -9.17 -19.80
C TRP A 10 24.16 -9.59 -18.34
N PHE A 11 25.25 -9.91 -17.63
CA PHE A 11 25.19 -10.22 -16.20
C PHE A 11 24.83 -9.00 -15.35
N LEU A 12 25.27 -7.80 -15.74
CA LEU A 12 24.97 -6.56 -15.02
C LEU A 12 23.51 -6.13 -15.20
N LEU A 13 22.91 -6.36 -16.38
CA LEU A 13 21.51 -6.02 -16.66
C LEU A 13 20.51 -6.97 -15.98
N GLY A 14 20.88 -8.23 -15.75
CA GLY A 14 20.05 -9.22 -15.05
C GLY A 14 20.00 -9.09 -13.52
N LEU A 15 20.80 -8.18 -12.95
CA LEU A 15 20.89 -7.95 -11.50
C LEU A 15 20.13 -6.68 -11.05
N LEU A 16 19.48 -5.96 -11.98
CA LEU A 16 18.61 -4.86 -11.59
C LEU A 16 17.37 -5.46 -10.91
N PRO A 17 17.15 -5.23 -9.60
CA PRO A 17 15.90 -5.63 -8.99
C PRO A 17 14.78 -4.98 -9.79
N ALA A 18 13.81 -5.79 -10.23
CA ALA A 18 12.57 -5.26 -10.79
C ALA A 18 12.07 -4.18 -9.83
N LEU A 19 11.79 -2.97 -10.33
CA LEU A 19 11.30 -1.85 -9.53
C LEU A 19 10.10 -2.37 -8.72
N ALA A 20 10.33 -2.66 -7.44
CA ALA A 20 9.39 -3.43 -6.64
C ALA A 20 8.14 -2.57 -6.46
N GLN A 21 7.04 -2.96 -7.13
CA GLN A 21 5.76 -2.28 -6.98
C GLN A 21 5.34 -2.36 -5.50
N GLU A 22 4.98 -1.23 -4.92
CA GLU A 22 4.53 -1.19 -3.52
C GLU A 22 3.15 -1.85 -3.36
N VAL A 23 2.87 -2.37 -2.16
CA VAL A 23 1.56 -2.88 -1.78
C VAL A 23 0.85 -1.82 -0.95
N ARG A 24 -0.19 -1.20 -1.50
CA ARG A 24 -1.00 -0.22 -0.76
C ARG A 24 -2.05 -0.93 0.09
N VAL A 25 -2.11 -0.60 1.38
CA VAL A 25 -3.06 -1.17 2.34
C VAL A 25 -3.83 -0.02 3.00
N GLY A 26 -5.16 -0.02 2.86
CA GLY A 26 -6.03 0.90 3.57
C GLY A 26 -6.12 0.54 5.05
N VAL A 27 -5.95 1.53 5.92
CA VAL A 27 -6.09 1.43 7.38
C VAL A 27 -7.21 2.38 7.77
N LEU A 28 -8.39 1.81 7.98
CA LEU A 28 -9.62 2.55 8.23
C LEU A 28 -10.02 2.39 9.70
N HIS A 29 -9.91 3.49 10.45
CA HIS A 29 -10.28 3.58 11.87
C HIS A 29 -11.10 4.85 12.09
N SER A 30 -12.04 4.86 13.04
CA SER A 30 -12.69 6.08 13.55
C SER A 30 -11.69 6.82 14.43
N LEU A 31 -10.85 7.65 13.80
CA LEU A 31 -9.86 8.48 14.48
C LEU A 31 -10.50 9.75 15.06
N SER A 32 -11.75 10.04 14.67
CA SER A 32 -12.64 11.06 15.24
C SER A 32 -13.96 10.46 15.75
N GLY A 33 -14.64 11.16 16.67
CA GLY A 33 -15.89 10.71 17.30
C GLY A 33 -15.72 10.03 18.67
N THR A 34 -16.80 9.50 19.24
CA THR A 34 -16.83 8.90 20.58
C THR A 34 -16.01 7.62 20.72
N MET A 35 -15.61 6.99 19.60
CA MET A 35 -14.78 5.78 19.57
C MET A 35 -13.27 6.04 19.39
N ALA A 36 -12.86 7.31 19.22
CA ALA A 36 -11.49 7.69 18.87
C ALA A 36 -10.41 7.22 19.89
N ILE A 37 -10.73 7.20 21.18
CA ILE A 37 -9.73 6.90 22.23
C ILE A 37 -9.21 5.45 22.12
N SER A 38 -10.10 4.48 21.84
CA SER A 38 -9.71 3.08 21.70
C SER A 38 -9.07 2.78 20.35
N GLU A 39 -9.52 3.46 19.29
CA GLU A 39 -9.10 3.18 17.91
C GLU A 39 -7.73 3.75 17.55
N VAL A 40 -7.28 4.83 18.21
CA VAL A 40 -5.91 5.35 18.05
C VAL A 40 -4.87 4.29 18.46
N THR A 41 -5.14 3.54 19.53
CA THR A 41 -4.23 2.48 19.99
C THR A 41 -4.15 1.33 18.97
N VAL A 42 -5.28 0.94 18.40
CA VAL A 42 -5.34 -0.10 17.36
C VAL A 42 -4.62 0.36 16.10
N LYS A 43 -4.88 1.59 15.62
CA LYS A 43 -4.16 2.18 14.49
C LYS A 43 -2.65 2.16 14.69
N ASN A 44 -2.18 2.50 15.89
CA ASN A 44 -0.74 2.52 16.18
C ASN A 44 -0.15 1.12 16.18
N ALA A 45 -0.86 0.12 16.72
CA ALA A 45 -0.46 -1.28 16.64
C ALA A 45 -0.42 -1.77 15.18
N THR A 46 -1.38 -1.37 14.35
CA THR A 46 -1.40 -1.72 12.92
C THR A 46 -0.21 -1.13 12.17
N LEU A 47 0.13 0.14 12.41
CA LEU A 47 1.30 0.75 11.80
C LEU A 47 2.62 0.10 12.26
N MET A 48 2.74 -0.22 13.55
CA MET A 48 3.90 -0.94 14.09
C MET A 48 4.08 -2.30 13.41
N ALA A 49 2.99 -3.06 13.23
CA ALA A 49 3.04 -4.34 12.52
C ALA A 49 3.49 -4.17 11.05
N ILE A 50 3.02 -3.12 10.37
CA ILE A 50 3.45 -2.81 9.00
C ILE A 50 4.95 -2.48 8.94
N GLU A 51 5.46 -1.70 9.91
CA GLU A 51 6.88 -1.39 10.02
C GLU A 51 7.72 -2.65 10.22
N GLU A 52 7.32 -3.55 11.12
CA GLU A 52 8.02 -4.82 11.36
C GLU A 52 8.04 -5.71 10.12
N ILE A 53 6.92 -5.79 9.38
CA ILE A 53 6.85 -6.56 8.13
C ILE A 53 7.79 -5.97 7.08
N ASN A 54 7.78 -4.64 6.93
CA ASN A 54 8.67 -3.95 5.99
C ASN A 54 10.15 -4.14 6.36
N ALA A 55 10.49 -4.12 7.66
CA ALA A 55 11.85 -4.39 8.14
C ALA A 55 12.31 -5.82 7.81
N LYS A 56 11.38 -6.78 7.68
CA LYS A 56 11.63 -8.17 7.28
C LYS A 56 11.63 -8.40 5.77
N GLY A 57 11.62 -7.33 4.97
CA GLY A 57 11.63 -7.41 3.50
C GLY A 57 10.26 -7.28 2.84
N GLY A 58 9.23 -6.91 3.61
CA GLY A 58 7.89 -6.70 3.11
C GLY A 58 7.16 -8.00 2.76
N VAL A 59 6.14 -7.91 1.91
CA VAL A 59 5.33 -9.06 1.49
C VAL A 59 5.64 -9.38 0.04
N LEU A 60 6.09 -10.61 -0.23
CA LEU A 60 6.53 -11.04 -1.56
C LEU A 60 7.64 -10.14 -2.14
N GLY A 61 8.53 -9.64 -1.28
CA GLY A 61 9.61 -8.71 -1.65
C GLY A 61 9.15 -7.28 -1.95
N ARG A 62 7.91 -6.92 -1.60
CA ARG A 62 7.32 -5.60 -1.84
C ARG A 62 7.05 -4.88 -0.52
N ARG A 63 7.42 -3.60 -0.43
CA ARG A 63 7.09 -2.78 0.74
C ARG A 63 5.60 -2.46 0.79
N ILE A 64 5.05 -2.54 1.99
CA ILE A 64 3.69 -2.11 2.31
C ILE A 64 3.69 -0.59 2.53
N VAL A 65 2.74 0.09 1.92
CA VAL A 65 2.43 1.51 2.14
C VAL A 65 1.04 1.60 2.76
N ALA A 66 0.97 2.02 4.02
CA ALA A 66 -0.28 2.26 4.71
C ALA A 66 -0.94 3.54 4.20
N VAL A 67 -2.22 3.46 3.87
CA VAL A 67 -3.09 4.60 3.55
C VAL A 67 -4.08 4.71 4.70
N VAL A 68 -3.89 5.68 5.59
CA VAL A 68 -4.75 5.86 6.76
C VAL A 68 -5.93 6.76 6.40
N GLU A 69 -7.15 6.28 6.62
CA GLU A 69 -8.39 7.03 6.41
C GLU A 69 -9.19 7.07 7.73
N ASP A 70 -9.81 8.21 8.02
CA ASP A 70 -10.67 8.40 9.19
C ASP A 70 -12.12 8.06 8.83
N GLY A 71 -12.63 6.97 9.43
CA GLY A 71 -14.01 6.51 9.22
C GLY A 71 -15.06 7.32 9.98
N ALA A 72 -14.65 8.23 10.88
CA ALA A 72 -15.51 9.16 11.63
C ALA A 72 -16.76 8.54 12.31
N SER A 73 -16.76 7.23 12.60
CA SER A 73 -17.92 6.46 13.09
C SER A 73 -19.16 6.50 12.17
N ASP A 74 -18.94 6.76 10.88
CA ASP A 74 -19.98 6.77 9.85
C ASP A 74 -19.96 5.45 9.04
N PRO A 75 -21.05 4.66 9.06
CA PRO A 75 -21.14 3.41 8.30
C PRO A 75 -21.15 3.62 6.77
N ASP A 76 -21.49 4.81 6.27
CA ASP A 76 -21.52 5.10 4.83
C ASP A 76 -20.14 5.55 4.30
N LEU A 77 -19.29 6.14 5.15
CA LEU A 77 -17.92 6.53 4.82
C LEU A 77 -16.95 5.34 4.83
N THR A 78 -17.27 4.29 5.59
CA THR A 78 -16.41 3.10 5.76
C THR A 78 -16.37 2.18 4.54
N ALA A 79 -17.11 2.48 3.48
CA ALA A 79 -16.96 1.86 2.18
C ALA A 79 -15.91 2.62 1.36
N ILE A 80 -14.67 2.10 1.33
CA ILE A 80 -13.65 2.54 0.35
C ILE A 80 -14.34 2.62 -1.02
N PRO A 81 -14.41 3.80 -1.67
CA PRO A 81 -14.99 3.87 -2.99
C PRO A 81 -14.03 3.15 -3.94
N HIS A 82 -14.37 1.91 -4.31
CA HIS A 82 -13.83 1.24 -5.50
C HIS A 82 -14.34 1.95 -6.75
N ARG A 83 -14.16 3.26 -6.87
CA ARG A 83 -14.42 3.97 -8.11
C ARG A 83 -13.27 3.63 -9.05
N ALA A 84 -13.45 2.54 -9.79
CA ALA A 84 -12.71 2.29 -10.99
C ALA A 84 -12.77 3.55 -11.88
N PRO A 85 -11.66 3.99 -12.48
CA PRO A 85 -11.70 5.08 -13.45
C PRO A 85 -12.50 4.59 -14.66
N GLY A 86 -13.76 5.01 -14.80
CA GLY A 86 -14.56 4.65 -15.98
C GLY A 86 -16.07 4.86 -15.94
N SER A 87 -16.74 4.97 -14.79
CA SER A 87 -18.21 5.18 -14.77
C SER A 87 -18.57 6.67 -14.79
N ALA A 88 -18.35 7.29 -15.95
CA ALA A 88 -19.09 8.47 -16.34
C ALA A 88 -20.46 8.03 -16.89
N GLY A 89 -21.54 8.54 -16.31
CA GLY A 89 -22.85 8.59 -16.96
C GLY A 89 -23.98 7.80 -16.29
N ARG A 90 -24.69 8.45 -15.36
CA ARG A 90 -26.15 8.57 -15.45
C ARG A 90 -26.63 9.73 -14.57
N ARG A 91 -26.77 10.90 -15.20
CA ARG A 91 -27.77 11.90 -14.81
C ARG A 91 -29.13 11.38 -15.28
N GLY A 92 -30.15 11.49 -14.44
CA GLY A 92 -31.54 11.31 -14.84
C GLY A 92 -32.43 10.91 -13.66
N GLY A 93 -33.27 11.84 -13.22
CA GLY A 93 -34.26 11.71 -12.16
C GLY A 93 -34.49 13.04 -11.48
#